data_AF-A0A0W1I9R2-F1
#
_entry.id   AF-A0A0W1I9R2-F1
#
_cell.length_a   1.000
_cell.length_b   1.000
_cell.length_c   1.000
_cell.angle_alpha   90.00
_cell.angle_beta   90.00
_cell.angle_gamma   90.00
#
_symmetry.space_group_name_H-M   'P 1'
#
loop_
_entity.id
_entity.type
_entity.pdbx_description
1 polymer ?
#
loop_
_entity_poly.entity_id
_entity_poly.type
_entity_poly.pdbx_seq_one_letter_code
_entity_poly.pdbx_strand_id
1 'polypeptide(L)'
;MATVPYGSMPPGFDRPPVRSVPIAGVYNKYWYNYRTDILEAEKELKSDLGRATDREDRWDAWDEWATEVVDADKDYTKVMRKKGYPVGRVSIEG
;
A
#
# COMPACT_ATOMS: atom_id res chain seq x y z
N MET A 1 5.38 -9.81 -10.80
CA MET A 1 4.90 -9.05 -9.63
C MET A 1 5.95 -9.19 -8.54
N ALA A 2 6.39 -8.09 -7.92
CA ALA A 2 7.22 -8.20 -6.72
C ALA A 2 6.32 -8.82 -5.65
N THR A 3 6.58 -10.07 -5.27
CA THR A 3 5.87 -10.64 -4.13
C THR A 3 6.49 -10.00 -2.90
N VAL A 4 5.75 -9.12 -2.22
CA VAL A 4 6.16 -8.65 -0.90
C VAL A 4 6.33 -9.89 -0.02
N PRO A 5 7.42 -10.00 0.76
CA PRO A 5 7.60 -11.10 1.67
C PRO A 5 6.70 -10.90 2.90
N TYR A 6 5.37 -11.01 2.78
CA TYR A 6 4.44 -10.82 3.90
C TYR A 6 4.72 -11.75 5.09
N GLY A 7 5.39 -12.90 4.85
CA GLY A 7 5.86 -13.79 5.92
C GLY A 7 7.05 -13.28 6.74
N SER A 8 7.73 -12.21 6.30
CA SER A 8 8.81 -11.54 7.04
C SER A 8 8.35 -10.27 7.74
N MET A 9 7.05 -10.05 7.86
CA MET A 9 6.46 -8.93 8.57
C MET A 9 6.75 -9.04 10.09
N PRO A 10 7.10 -7.96 10.79
CA PRO A 10 7.36 -7.99 12.21
C PRO A 10 6.12 -8.47 13.00
N PRO A 11 6.30 -9.27 14.05
CA PRO A 11 5.18 -9.65 14.92
C PRO A 11 4.48 -8.42 15.50
N GLY A 12 3.16 -8.37 15.38
CA GLY A 12 2.35 -7.24 15.87
C GLY A 12 2.33 -6.01 14.97
N PHE A 13 2.94 -6.06 13.78
CA PHE A 13 2.83 -5.01 12.78
C PHE A 13 1.41 -5.00 12.19
N ASP A 14 0.76 -3.84 12.20
CA ASP A 14 -0.55 -3.64 11.58
C ASP A 14 -0.37 -3.15 10.13
N ARG A 15 -0.71 -4.00 9.17
CA ARG A 15 -0.54 -3.70 7.76
C ARG A 15 -1.68 -2.81 7.26
N PRO A 16 -1.40 -1.67 6.61
CA PRO A 16 -2.44 -0.88 5.97
C PRO A 16 -3.12 -1.66 4.82
N PRO A 17 -4.42 -1.41 4.59
CA PRO A 17 -5.14 -2.06 3.51
C PRO A 17 -4.61 -1.61 2.14
N VAL A 18 -4.34 -2.58 1.26
CA VAL A 18 -4.03 -2.31 -0.15
C VAL A 18 -5.26 -2.67 -0.98
N ARG A 19 -5.76 -1.72 -1.78
CA ARG A 19 -6.91 -1.96 -2.63
C ARG A 19 -6.58 -2.97 -3.73
N SER A 20 -7.36 -4.04 -3.80
CA SER A 20 -7.32 -5.02 -4.88
C SER A 20 -8.21 -4.63 -6.07
N VAL A 21 -9.15 -3.71 -5.87
CA VAL A 21 -10.11 -3.23 -6.87
C VAL A 21 -10.18 -1.70 -6.90
N PRO A 22 -10.43 -1.09 -8.08
CA PRO A 22 -10.56 0.36 -8.17
C PRO A 22 -11.78 0.89 -7.44
N ILE A 23 -11.68 2.14 -6.99
CA ILE A 23 -12.83 2.89 -6.44
C ILE A 23 -13.93 2.97 -7.50
N ALA A 24 -15.17 2.68 -7.09
CA ALA A 24 -16.35 2.64 -7.95
C ALA A 24 -16.24 1.69 -9.17
N GLY A 25 -15.31 0.73 -9.16
CA GLY A 25 -15.10 -0.17 -10.30
C GLY A 25 -14.46 0.51 -11.53
N VAL A 26 -13.92 1.72 -11.39
CA VAL A 26 -13.45 2.54 -12.52
C VAL A 26 -11.95 2.35 -12.75
N TYR A 27 -11.62 1.65 -13.84
CA TYR A 27 -10.24 1.46 -14.31
C TYR A 27 -9.78 2.67 -15.13
N ASN A 28 -9.27 3.69 -14.44
CA ASN A 28 -8.75 4.92 -15.06
C ASN A 28 -7.26 5.12 -14.73
N LYS A 29 -6.65 6.18 -15.28
CA LYS A 29 -5.24 6.49 -15.01
C LYS A 29 -4.89 6.61 -13.53
N TYR A 30 -5.82 7.05 -12.68
CA TYR A 30 -5.57 7.21 -11.24
C TYR A 30 -5.48 5.85 -10.54
N TRP A 31 -6.28 4.88 -10.96
CA TRP A 31 -6.16 3.49 -10.48
C TRP A 31 -4.81 2.89 -10.87
N TYR A 32 -4.38 3.08 -12.12
CA TYR A 32 -3.10 2.54 -12.58
C TYR A 32 -1.91 3.25 -11.93
N ASN A 33 -1.99 4.56 -11.69
CA ASN A 33 -0.99 5.27 -10.90
C ASN A 33 -0.89 4.70 -9.49
N TYR A 34 -2.01 4.56 -8.76
CA TYR A 34 -2.03 3.91 -7.45
C TYR A 34 -1.38 2.52 -7.47
N ARG A 35 -1.68 1.70 -8.48
CA ARG A 35 -1.05 0.37 -8.63
C ARG A 35 0.45 0.45 -8.87
N THR A 36 0.93 1.45 -9.61
CA THR A 36 2.35 1.71 -9.80
C THR A 36 3.00 2.13 -8.49
N ASP A 37 2.41 3.08 -7.76
CA ASP A 37 2.93 3.59 -6.48
C ASP A 37 3.08 2.43 -5.47
N ILE A 38 2.08 1.54 -5.39
CA ILE A 38 2.17 0.33 -4.56
C ILE A 38 3.31 -0.58 -5.02
N LEU A 39 3.46 -0.84 -6.32
CA LEU A 39 4.54 -1.70 -6.83
C LEU A 39 5.93 -1.12 -6.58
N GLU A 40 6.07 0.20 -6.58
CA GLU A 40 7.30 0.90 -6.25
C GLU A 40 7.62 0.75 -4.76
N ALA A 41 6.66 1.03 -3.87
CA ALA A 41 6.81 0.81 -2.43
C ALA A 41 7.16 -0.65 -2.09
N GLU A 42 6.52 -1.63 -2.75
CA GLU A 42 6.81 -3.06 -2.57
C GLU A 42 8.24 -3.44 -3.04
N LYS A 43 8.75 -2.76 -4.09
CA LYS A 43 10.10 -2.96 -4.60
C LYS A 43 11.15 -2.37 -3.65
N GLU A 44 10.88 -1.20 -3.10
CA GLU A 44 11.75 -0.53 -2.11
C GLU A 44 11.81 -1.34 -0.83
N LEU A 45 10.66 -1.73 -0.26
CA LEU A 45 10.61 -2.64 0.89
C LEU A 45 11.47 -3.90 0.70
N LYS A 46 11.40 -4.54 -0.47
CA LYS A 46 12.23 -5.72 -0.75
C LYS A 46 13.73 -5.37 -0.76
N SER A 47 14.08 -4.22 -1.32
CA SER A 47 15.44 -3.68 -1.35
C SER A 47 15.96 -3.45 0.07
N ASP A 48 15.15 -2.85 0.93
CA ASP A 48 15.53 -2.42 2.27
C ASP A 48 15.59 -3.60 3.24
N LEU A 49 14.63 -4.53 3.16
CA LEU A 49 14.73 -5.81 3.87
C LEU A 49 15.95 -6.63 3.45
N GLY A 50 16.43 -6.48 2.21
CA GLY A 50 17.66 -7.09 1.74
C GLY A 50 18.93 -6.47 2.33
N ARG A 51 18.85 -5.23 2.82
CA ARG A 51 19.94 -4.50 3.49
C ARG A 51 19.83 -4.52 5.02
N ALA A 52 18.64 -4.78 5.56
CA ALA A 52 18.37 -4.82 6.98
C ALA A 52 19.21 -5.89 7.70
N THR A 53 19.92 -5.45 8.74
CA THR A 53 20.86 -6.30 9.50
C THR A 53 20.27 -6.77 10.82
N ASP A 54 19.38 -5.98 11.41
CA ASP A 54 18.75 -6.31 12.69
C ASP A 54 17.22 -6.21 12.65
N ARG A 55 16.61 -6.26 13.84
CA ARG A 55 15.15 -6.21 13.99
C ARG A 55 14.61 -4.80 13.80
N GLU A 56 15.36 -3.78 14.20
CA GLU A 56 14.98 -2.37 14.10
C GLU A 56 14.96 -1.96 12.63
N ASP A 57 16.02 -2.28 11.88
CA ASP A 57 16.09 -2.05 10.43
C ASP A 57 14.89 -2.65 9.68
N ARG A 58 14.46 -3.86 10.09
CA ARG A 58 13.30 -4.52 9.50
C ARG A 58 12.02 -3.79 9.86
N TRP A 59 11.87 -3.38 11.12
CA TRP A 59 10.67 -2.68 11.56
C TRP A 59 10.53 -1.37 10.80
N ASP A 60 11.60 -0.59 10.71
CA ASP A 60 11.63 0.70 10.00
C ASP A 60 11.28 0.53 8.52
N ALA A 61 11.86 -0.47 7.85
CA ALA A 61 11.53 -0.74 6.44
C ALA A 61 10.04 -1.06 6.23
N TRP A 62 9.42 -1.80 7.16
CA TRP A 62 7.99 -2.10 7.10
C TRP A 62 7.12 -0.88 7.41
N ASP A 63 7.52 -0.01 8.33
CA ASP A 63 6.82 1.23 8.67
C ASP A 63 6.83 2.25 7.54
N GLU A 64 7.99 2.40 6.90
CA GLU A 64 8.15 3.26 5.73
C GLU A 64 7.23 2.77 4.60
N TRP A 65 7.26 1.47 4.31
CA TRP A 65 6.33 0.86 3.36
C TRP A 65 4.86 1.10 3.72
N ALA A 66 4.48 0.99 5.01
CA ALA A 66 3.10 1.23 5.43
C ALA A 66 2.70 2.70 5.24
N THR A 67 3.59 3.64 5.54
CA THR A 67 3.38 5.07 5.32
C THR A 67 3.14 5.37 3.84
N GLU A 68 3.97 4.81 2.95
CA GLU A 68 3.82 4.96 1.50
C GLU A 68 2.50 4.39 0.99
N VAL A 69 2.05 3.23 1.49
CA VAL A 69 0.76 2.64 1.13
C VAL A 69 -0.41 3.54 1.56
N VAL A 70 -0.33 4.11 2.78
CA VAL A 70 -1.37 4.99 3.30
C VAL A 70 -1.44 6.28 2.50
N ASP A 71 -0.31 6.89 2.17
CA ASP A 71 -0.29 8.13 1.38
C ASP A 71 -0.73 7.88 -0.08
N ALA A 72 -0.35 6.76 -0.70
CA ALA A 72 -0.85 6.35 -2.00
C ALA A 72 -2.39 6.16 -1.99
N ASP A 73 -2.95 5.50 -0.98
CA ASP A 73 -4.41 5.31 -0.86
C ASP A 73 -5.14 6.64 -0.67
N LYS A 74 -4.58 7.52 0.16
CA LYS A 74 -5.12 8.85 0.45
C LYS A 74 -5.12 9.73 -0.78
N ASP A 75 -4.05 9.74 -1.57
CA ASP A 75 -3.98 10.52 -2.80
C ASP A 75 -4.91 9.98 -3.89
N TYR A 76 -4.97 8.65 -4.04
CA TYR A 76 -5.93 8.01 -4.94
C TYR A 76 -7.38 8.32 -4.54
N THR A 77 -7.71 8.19 -3.27
CA THR A 77 -9.02 8.53 -2.71
C THR A 77 -9.37 10.00 -2.93
N LYS A 78 -8.41 10.90 -2.67
CA LYS A 78 -8.59 12.35 -2.83
C LYS A 78 -8.87 12.72 -4.28
N VAL A 79 -8.14 12.15 -5.25
CA VAL A 79 -8.37 12.43 -6.66
C VAL A 79 -9.69 11.84 -7.15
N MET A 80 -10.05 10.62 -6.73
CA MET A 80 -11.32 10.00 -7.10
C MET A 80 -12.52 10.81 -6.55
N ARG A 81 -12.45 11.26 -5.30
CA ARG A 81 -13.45 12.15 -4.70
C ARG A 81 -13.56 13.47 -5.46
N LYS A 82 -12.43 14.10 -5.80
CA LYS A 82 -12.40 15.35 -6.59
C LYS A 82 -13.04 15.17 -7.97
N LYS A 83 -13.05 13.96 -8.50
CA LYS A 83 -13.66 13.61 -9.79
C LYS A 83 -15.13 13.15 -9.67
N GLY A 84 -15.70 13.14 -8.47
CA GLY A 84 -17.11 12.80 -8.23
C GLY A 84 -17.39 11.31 -8.13
N TYR A 85 -16.37 10.46 -8.02
CA TYR A 85 -16.58 9.02 -7.82
C TYR A 85 -16.90 8.74 -6.35
N PRO A 86 -17.90 7.86 -6.06
CA PRO A 86 -18.22 7.48 -4.70
C PRO A 86 -17.08 6.63 -4.11
N VAL A 87 -16.48 7.12 -3.03
CA VAL A 87 -15.47 6.38 -2.26
C VAL A 87 -16.16 5.71 -1.09
N GLY A 88 -16.50 4.43 -1.24
CA GLY A 88 -17.01 3.63 -0.12
C GLY A 88 -15.91 3.40 0.92
N ARG A 89 -16.28 3.45 2.21
CA ARG A 89 -15.51 2.77 3.25
C ARG A 89 -15.81 1.28 3.13
N VAL A 90 -14.80 0.49 2.78
CA VAL A 90 -14.90 -0.97 2.91
C VAL A 90 -14.72 -1.27 4.40
N SER A 91 -15.81 -1.30 5.15
CA SER A 91 -15.84 -2.03 6.42
C SER A 91 -15.98 -3.50 6.06
N ILE A 92 -14.91 -4.28 6.22
CA ILE A 92 -15.07 -5.74 6.25
C ILE A 92 -15.63 -6.05 7.65
N GLU A 93 -16.96 -6.05 7.78
CA GLU A 93 -17.61 -6.84 8.82
C GLU A 93 -17.74 -8.27 8.26
N GLY A 94 -17.07 -9.21 8.92
CA GLY A 94 -17.09 -10.64 8.59
C GLY A 94 -16.32 -11.43 9.63
#